data_AF-A0A0B7K0P2-F1
#
_entry.id   AF-A0A0B7K0P2-F1
#
_cell.length_a   1.000
_cell.length_b   1.000
_cell.length_c   1.000
_cell.angle_alpha   90.00
_cell.angle_beta   90.00
_cell.angle_gamma   90.00
#
_symmetry.space_group_name_H-M   'P 1'
#
loop_
_entity.id
_entity.type
_entity.pdbx_description
1 polymer ?
#
loop_
_entity_poly.entity_id
_entity_poly.type
_entity_poly.pdbx_seq_one_letter_code
_entity_poly.pdbx_strand_id
1 'polypeptide(L)'
;MYINTLRGGASSGNDPAHIEAAKALAHALHRYGIELVYGGGTTGIMGAIASTLVELSGPNAVHGIIPAALARHEEEVTKECADPSRFGTRTVVRDMHTRKRLMVKSVLDGAAGSGFVALSGGYGTMEELLEVTTWYQLDIHGRNVCIFNVRGFYDGLLYWIRSIALSEPYASVDDLFRVRDLSTAAEYKDLRAHNFSPSSLKGLDFSLGDLVSSGRRPIFRAVFLLMNSGSVLSINVHHSTTDITGFGALLKIWASHCSLHSSQPVGFAADWLDRRALLPSNYVALDAAQINLPTLLHREAADGIKKSGGHDDPDHLETLVFKLSGDTLRSLKGEVTKHLDTDVVPWVSTSDVLFGLLWAAVTYAEDQEDPARRGTPGRATARQMRFPVNVRSRLRPPLPENYLGSAFVVALATVDNTDLLNIIVKDVEPSIAALARVATAIRKSILAINNKAVEEVVGFLAAQDDLAGLKLGQQATDVSIVSWADESVYELDWGQEIGRNAG
;
A
#
# COMPACT_ATOMS: atom_id res chain seq x y z
N MET A 1 33.95 -6.08 14.29
CA MET A 1 34.41 -4.73 13.89
C MET A 1 33.51 -3.68 14.46
N TYR A 2 34.09 -2.62 15.00
CA TYR A 2 33.43 -1.34 15.20
C TYR A 2 33.73 -0.43 14.01
N ILE A 3 32.68 0.02 13.33
CA ILE A 3 32.78 1.01 12.25
C ILE A 3 32.88 2.41 12.87
N ASN A 4 33.89 3.16 12.45
CA ASN A 4 34.49 4.27 13.17
C ASN A 4 33.72 5.60 13.09
N THR A 5 33.78 6.40 14.16
CA THR A 5 33.41 7.82 14.19
C THR A 5 34.63 8.73 14.09
N LEU A 6 34.75 9.49 12.99
CA LEU A 6 35.49 10.75 12.97
C LEU A 6 34.53 11.91 13.26
N ARG A 7 34.87 12.71 14.28
CA ARG A 7 34.25 13.97 14.72
C ARG A 7 32.75 14.12 14.41
N GLY A 8 31.96 13.59 15.33
CA GLY A 8 30.57 13.96 15.62
C GLY A 8 30.29 13.73 17.10
N GLY A 9 31.22 14.17 17.93
CA GLY A 9 31.21 14.00 19.38
C GLY A 9 32.19 14.94 20.07
N ALA A 10 32.52 16.09 19.46
CA ALA A 10 33.16 17.22 20.16
C ALA A 10 32.11 18.16 20.79
N SER A 11 30.83 17.80 20.73
CA SER A 11 29.95 17.95 21.87
C SER A 11 29.61 16.52 22.28
N SER A 12 29.53 16.23 23.56
CA SER A 12 28.60 15.21 24.03
C SER A 12 27.35 15.23 23.14
N GLY A 13 27.10 14.18 22.36
CA GLY A 13 25.71 13.89 22.03
C GLY A 13 25.02 13.89 23.38
N ASN A 14 24.09 14.82 23.61
CA ASN A 14 23.63 15.26 24.94
C ASN A 14 22.94 14.16 25.77
N ASP A 15 23.02 12.93 25.29
CA ASP A 15 22.34 11.77 25.76
C ASP A 15 23.35 10.68 26.18
N PRO A 16 23.50 10.47 27.50
CA PRO A 16 24.36 9.43 28.05
C PRO A 16 24.07 8.01 27.53
N ALA A 17 22.86 7.75 26.99
CA ALA A 17 22.46 6.42 26.54
C ALA A 17 23.37 5.84 25.46
N HIS A 18 23.98 6.67 24.61
CA HIS A 18 24.89 6.20 23.56
C HIS A 18 26.23 5.69 24.12
N ILE A 19 26.75 6.34 25.16
CA ILE A 19 27.95 5.88 25.86
C ILE A 19 27.64 4.60 26.63
N GLU A 20 26.51 4.55 27.33
CA GLU A 20 26.11 3.35 28.07
C GLU A 20 25.84 2.15 27.14
N ALA A 21 25.28 2.38 25.96
CA ALA A 21 25.14 1.33 24.94
C ALA A 21 26.51 0.81 24.45
N ALA A 22 27.51 1.70 24.29
CA ALA A 22 28.87 1.31 23.92
C ALA A 22 29.52 0.42 25.00
N LYS A 23 29.36 0.78 26.28
CA LYS A 23 29.82 -0.03 27.42
C LYS A 23 29.09 -1.37 27.50
N ALA A 24 27.76 -1.36 27.32
CA ALA A 24 26.95 -2.57 27.31
C ALA A 24 27.38 -3.53 26.19
N LEU A 25 27.74 -2.99 25.01
CA LEU A 25 28.32 -3.77 23.93
C LEU A 25 29.68 -4.35 24.33
N ALA A 26 30.59 -3.58 24.95
CA ALA A 26 31.86 -4.10 25.46
C ALA A 26 31.66 -5.27 26.45
N HIS A 27 30.71 -5.16 27.37
CA HIS A 27 30.37 -6.28 28.26
C HIS A 27 29.86 -7.51 27.50
N ALA A 28 29.09 -7.33 26.43
CA ALA A 28 28.66 -8.44 25.59
C ALA A 28 29.84 -9.08 24.85
N LEU A 29 30.74 -8.27 24.28
CA LEU A 29 31.95 -8.77 23.60
C LEU A 29 32.81 -9.59 24.56
N HIS A 30 33.05 -9.10 25.78
CA HIS A 30 33.77 -9.84 26.82
C HIS A 30 33.10 -11.19 27.14
N ARG A 31 31.77 -11.20 27.39
CA ARG A 31 31.04 -12.43 27.71
C ARG A 31 31.17 -13.51 26.63
N TYR A 32 31.30 -13.11 25.37
CA TYR A 32 31.42 -14.03 24.24
C TYR A 32 32.87 -14.22 23.75
N GLY A 33 33.86 -13.64 24.45
CA GLY A 33 35.27 -13.74 24.06
C GLY A 33 35.57 -13.12 22.68
N ILE A 34 34.87 -12.04 22.33
CA ILE A 34 34.99 -11.38 21.03
C ILE A 34 35.99 -10.23 21.11
N GLU A 35 36.96 -10.23 20.20
CA GLU A 35 37.94 -9.15 20.04
C GLU A 35 37.38 -7.97 19.22
N LEU A 36 37.92 -6.78 19.46
CA LEU A 36 37.45 -5.54 18.87
C LEU A 36 38.50 -4.91 17.95
N VAL A 37 38.21 -4.90 16.64
CA VAL A 37 38.90 -4.04 15.66
C VAL A 37 38.13 -2.75 15.48
N TYR A 38 38.79 -1.60 15.61
CA TYR A 38 38.14 -0.29 15.61
C TYR A 38 39.01 0.84 15.04
N GLY A 39 38.46 2.07 15.03
CA GLY A 39 39.10 3.25 14.45
C GLY A 39 40.30 3.85 15.19
N GLY A 40 40.66 3.39 16.37
CA GLY A 40 41.86 3.86 17.08
C GLY A 40 41.75 5.23 17.76
N GLY A 41 40.54 5.77 17.96
CA GLY A 41 40.30 7.01 18.72
C GLY A 41 40.07 6.74 20.22
N THR A 42 40.36 7.72 21.07
CA THR A 42 40.37 7.57 22.55
C THR A 42 39.23 8.31 23.25
N THR A 43 38.37 9.01 22.49
CA THR A 43 37.30 9.86 23.03
C THR A 43 35.90 9.40 22.57
N GLY A 44 34.86 9.85 23.28
CA GLY A 44 33.46 9.58 22.97
C GLY A 44 33.07 8.10 23.03
N ILE A 45 32.11 7.70 22.20
CA ILE A 45 31.60 6.31 22.09
C ILE A 45 32.75 5.32 21.82
N MET A 46 33.68 5.73 20.97
CA MET A 46 34.81 4.91 20.55
C MET A 46 35.80 4.66 21.69
N GLY A 47 36.14 5.71 22.44
CA GLY A 47 36.95 5.58 23.65
C GLY A 47 36.25 4.73 24.71
N ALA A 48 34.94 4.91 24.90
CA ALA A 48 34.17 4.20 25.91
C ALA A 48 34.11 2.68 25.67
N ILE A 49 33.84 2.23 24.44
CA ILE A 49 33.82 0.78 24.14
C ILE A 49 35.23 0.17 24.23
N ALA A 50 36.26 0.88 23.75
CA ALA A 50 37.64 0.42 23.77
C ALA A 50 38.14 0.29 25.22
N SER A 51 37.99 1.33 26.05
CA SER A 51 38.47 1.30 27.43
C SER A 51 37.73 0.27 28.28
N THR A 52 36.41 0.18 28.13
CA THR A 52 35.62 -0.80 28.87
C THR A 52 36.03 -2.24 28.49
N LEU A 53 36.29 -2.52 27.20
CA LEU A 53 36.68 -3.87 26.81
C LEU A 53 38.11 -4.21 27.26
N VAL A 54 39.04 -3.25 27.24
CA VAL A 54 40.39 -3.42 27.77
C VAL A 54 40.36 -3.66 29.28
N GLU A 55 39.55 -2.93 30.03
CA GLU A 55 39.36 -3.14 31.48
C GLU A 55 38.85 -4.57 31.78
N LEU A 56 37.99 -5.11 30.92
CA LEU A 56 37.39 -6.44 31.11
C LEU A 56 38.24 -7.61 30.60
N SER A 57 38.96 -7.41 29.48
CA SER A 57 39.59 -8.51 28.71
C SER A 57 41.09 -8.30 28.45
N GLY A 58 41.65 -7.20 28.91
CA GLY A 58 43.04 -6.82 28.69
C GLY A 58 43.31 -6.11 27.36
N PRO A 59 44.51 -5.50 27.20
CA PRO A 59 44.85 -4.64 26.07
C PRO A 59 44.91 -5.36 24.72
N ASN A 60 45.12 -6.68 24.72
CA ASN A 60 45.18 -7.48 23.50
C ASN A 60 43.80 -7.74 22.88
N ALA A 61 42.71 -7.53 23.63
CA ALA A 61 41.35 -7.72 23.12
C ALA A 61 40.89 -6.58 22.19
N VAL A 62 41.67 -5.49 22.09
CA VAL A 62 41.34 -4.30 21.30
C VAL A 62 42.48 -3.92 20.37
N HIS A 63 42.15 -3.73 19.09
CA HIS A 63 43.06 -3.29 18.03
C HIS A 63 42.49 -2.07 17.30
N GLY A 64 43.12 -0.91 17.50
CA GLY A 64 42.81 0.33 16.80
C GLY A 64 43.65 0.51 15.53
N ILE A 65 43.02 0.95 14.43
CA ILE A 65 43.72 1.33 13.20
C ILE A 65 43.41 2.78 12.89
N ILE A 66 44.42 3.64 12.89
CA ILE A 66 44.25 5.09 12.70
C ILE A 66 45.27 5.68 11.70
N PRO A 67 44.88 6.65 10.87
CA PRO A 67 45.83 7.42 10.07
C PRO A 67 46.72 8.32 10.93
N ALA A 68 47.99 8.48 10.51
CA ALA A 68 48.97 9.31 11.21
C ALA A 68 48.50 10.77 11.43
N ALA A 69 47.77 11.34 10.46
CA ALA A 69 47.22 12.68 10.59
C ALA A 69 46.21 12.80 11.75
N LEU A 70 45.39 11.77 11.96
CA LEU A 70 44.36 11.77 13.00
C LEU A 70 44.91 11.42 14.37
N ALA A 71 45.95 10.56 14.43
CA ALA A 71 46.69 10.30 15.65
C ALA A 71 47.32 11.58 16.21
N ARG A 72 48.05 12.33 15.36
CA ARG A 72 48.65 13.63 15.76
C ARG A 72 47.60 14.64 16.22
N HIS A 73 46.51 14.76 15.46
CA HIS A 73 45.42 15.66 15.81
C HIS A 73 44.76 15.33 17.16
N GLU A 74 44.63 14.04 17.47
CA GLU A 74 44.09 13.59 18.77
C GLU A 74 45.05 13.91 19.92
N GLU A 75 46.35 13.68 19.74
CA GLU A 75 47.40 14.01 20.72
C GLU A 75 47.47 15.52 20.99
N GLU A 76 47.33 16.36 19.95
CA GLU A 76 47.29 17.82 20.08
C GLU A 76 46.07 18.31 20.88
N VAL A 77 44.91 17.67 20.69
CA VAL A 77 43.64 18.08 21.33
C VAL A 77 43.54 17.56 22.76
N THR A 78 43.89 16.30 22.99
CA THR A 78 43.79 15.65 24.31
C THR A 78 44.98 15.93 25.20
N LYS A 79 46.11 16.36 24.62
CA LYS A 79 47.42 16.49 25.28
C LYS A 79 47.93 15.17 25.87
N GLU A 80 47.38 14.04 25.44
CA GLU A 80 47.72 12.70 25.89
C GLU A 80 48.00 11.79 24.68
N CYS A 81 48.98 10.91 24.81
CA CYS A 81 49.17 9.82 23.85
C CYS A 81 48.17 8.69 24.11
N ALA A 82 47.75 7.99 23.06
CA ALA A 82 46.90 6.81 23.22
C ALA A 82 47.63 5.72 24.00
N ASP A 83 47.23 5.51 25.26
CA ASP A 83 47.80 4.51 26.16
C ASP A 83 47.30 3.10 25.80
N PRO A 84 48.19 2.18 25.37
CA PRO A 84 47.79 0.82 25.02
C PRO A 84 47.17 0.04 26.19
N SER A 85 47.53 0.37 27.43
CA SER A 85 46.96 -0.25 28.63
C SER A 85 45.50 0.14 28.87
N ARG A 86 45.04 1.23 28.23
CA ARG A 86 43.66 1.74 28.33
C ARG A 86 42.85 1.53 27.06
N PHE A 87 43.45 1.62 25.88
CA PHE A 87 42.70 1.59 24.60
C PHE A 87 43.13 0.46 23.66
N GLY A 88 44.04 -0.40 24.11
CA GLY A 88 44.53 -1.54 23.35
C GLY A 88 45.61 -1.17 22.34
N THR A 89 45.99 -2.16 21.53
CA THR A 89 47.05 -1.98 20.53
C THR A 89 46.59 -1.04 19.41
N ARG A 90 47.52 -0.27 18.84
CA ARG A 90 47.22 0.73 17.80
C ARG A 90 48.17 0.61 16.62
N THR A 91 47.63 0.41 15.42
CA THR A 91 48.38 0.47 14.15
C THR A 91 48.17 1.82 13.50
N VAL A 92 49.26 2.58 13.35
CA VAL A 92 49.25 3.86 12.63
C VAL A 92 49.49 3.62 11.15
N VAL A 93 48.61 4.13 10.30
CA VAL A 93 48.67 3.97 8.84
C VAL A 93 48.84 5.31 8.14
N ARG A 94 49.25 5.28 6.87
CA ARG A 94 49.52 6.49 6.10
C ARG A 94 48.26 7.31 5.79
N ASP A 95 47.16 6.65 5.40
CA ASP A 95 45.97 7.30 4.86
C ASP A 95 44.67 6.56 5.21
N MET A 96 43.52 7.23 5.00
CA MET A 96 42.19 6.70 5.30
C MET A 96 41.83 5.45 4.48
N HIS A 97 42.24 5.35 3.22
CA HIS A 97 41.96 4.16 2.41
C HIS A 97 42.68 2.94 2.96
N THR A 98 43.94 3.09 3.34
CA THR A 98 44.74 2.03 3.98
C THR A 98 44.11 1.61 5.30
N ARG A 99 43.61 2.57 6.08
CA ARG A 99 42.90 2.32 7.34
C ARG A 99 41.67 1.43 7.12
N LYS A 100 40.74 1.85 6.24
CA LYS A 100 39.48 1.12 5.97
C LYS A 100 39.77 -0.30 5.47
N ARG A 101 40.69 -0.43 4.51
CA ARG A 101 41.10 -1.74 3.96
C ARG A 101 41.65 -2.67 5.05
N LEU A 102 42.52 -2.17 5.93
CA LEU A 102 43.09 -2.99 7.00
C LEU A 102 42.06 -3.35 8.07
N MET A 103 41.14 -2.44 8.41
CA MET A 103 40.06 -2.74 9.36
C MET A 103 39.15 -3.85 8.83
N VAL A 104 38.69 -3.72 7.58
CA VAL A 104 37.87 -4.74 6.93
C VAL A 104 38.65 -6.06 6.85
N LYS A 105 39.87 -6.04 6.35
CA LYS A 105 40.71 -7.24 6.24
C LYS A 105 40.87 -7.96 7.57
N SER A 106 41.18 -7.25 8.65
CA SER A 106 41.35 -7.85 9.98
C SER A 106 40.10 -8.61 10.46
N VAL A 107 38.91 -8.18 10.02
CA VAL A 107 37.64 -8.80 10.39
C VAL A 107 37.31 -9.96 9.47
N LEU A 108 37.64 -9.85 8.18
CA LEU A 108 37.51 -10.95 7.22
C LEU A 108 38.44 -12.11 7.58
N ASP A 109 39.67 -11.81 8.00
CA ASP A 109 40.69 -12.78 8.44
C ASP A 109 40.35 -13.42 9.81
N GLY A 110 39.37 -12.88 10.53
CA GLY A 110 38.89 -13.43 11.80
C GLY A 110 38.02 -14.69 11.66
N ALA A 111 37.49 -15.17 12.79
CA ALA A 111 36.69 -16.40 12.87
C ALA A 111 35.43 -16.39 11.98
N ALA A 112 34.85 -17.58 11.74
CA ALA A 112 33.65 -17.74 10.91
C ALA A 112 32.45 -16.86 11.36
N GLY A 113 32.37 -16.49 12.64
CA GLY A 113 31.35 -15.60 13.21
C GLY A 113 31.70 -14.11 13.24
N SER A 114 32.81 -13.68 12.62
CA SER A 114 33.18 -12.26 12.57
C SER A 114 32.15 -11.43 11.80
N GLY A 115 31.95 -10.19 12.25
CA GLY A 115 30.98 -9.28 11.66
C GLY A 115 31.27 -7.82 11.95
N PHE A 116 30.46 -6.96 11.37
CA PHE A 116 30.54 -5.51 11.51
C PHE A 116 29.39 -4.99 12.37
N VAL A 117 29.68 -4.05 13.27
CA VAL A 117 28.70 -3.36 14.10
C VAL A 117 28.92 -1.86 14.00
N ALA A 118 27.87 -1.11 13.68
CA ALA A 118 27.86 0.35 13.71
C ALA A 118 27.10 0.83 14.96
N LEU A 119 27.75 1.63 15.81
CA LEU A 119 27.07 2.47 16.81
C LEU A 119 26.75 3.84 16.17
N SER A 120 25.90 4.60 16.84
CA SER A 120 25.63 6.01 16.52
C SER A 120 26.90 6.80 16.25
N GLY A 121 26.94 7.48 15.10
CA GLY A 121 28.12 8.15 14.60
C GLY A 121 27.85 9.15 13.49
N GLY A 122 28.85 10.00 13.20
CA GLY A 122 28.77 11.03 12.16
C GLY A 122 29.03 10.50 10.75
N TYR A 123 29.31 11.41 9.81
CA TYR A 123 29.53 11.08 8.40
C TYR A 123 30.56 9.98 8.15
N GLY A 124 31.66 9.94 8.92
CA GLY A 124 32.66 8.88 8.75
C GLY A 124 32.12 7.48 9.05
N THR A 125 31.27 7.35 10.07
CA THR A 125 30.63 6.06 10.40
C THR A 125 29.63 5.65 9.34
N MET A 126 28.89 6.64 8.82
CA MET A 126 27.93 6.42 7.75
C MET A 126 28.62 5.94 6.47
N GLU A 127 29.70 6.59 6.07
CA GLU A 127 30.48 6.25 4.88
C GLU A 127 31.02 4.82 4.96
N GLU A 128 31.64 4.45 6.08
CA GLU A 128 32.19 3.12 6.27
C GLU A 128 31.07 2.05 6.38
N LEU A 129 29.93 2.37 7.02
CA LEU A 129 28.76 1.46 7.11
C LEU A 129 28.19 1.17 5.72
N LEU A 130 27.98 2.20 4.91
CA LEU A 130 27.46 2.05 3.56
C LEU A 130 28.46 1.32 2.65
N GLU A 131 29.76 1.57 2.81
CA GLU A 131 30.80 0.86 2.04
C GLU A 131 30.79 -0.64 2.33
N VAL A 132 30.85 -1.07 3.59
CA VAL A 132 30.82 -2.51 3.92
C VAL A 132 29.48 -3.16 3.58
N THR A 133 28.38 -2.42 3.67
CA THR A 133 27.05 -2.92 3.26
C THR A 133 27.00 -3.11 1.75
N THR A 134 27.58 -2.19 0.99
CA THR A 134 27.69 -2.31 -0.48
C THR A 134 28.56 -3.52 -0.86
N TRP A 135 29.67 -3.74 -0.16
CA TRP A 135 30.53 -4.90 -0.40
C TRP A 135 29.85 -6.23 -0.05
N TYR A 136 29.04 -6.26 1.01
CA TYR A 136 28.16 -7.39 1.31
C TYR A 136 27.16 -7.65 0.17
N GLN A 137 26.50 -6.60 -0.33
CA GLN A 137 25.55 -6.71 -1.44
C GLN A 137 26.20 -7.19 -2.76
N LEU A 138 27.45 -6.80 -3.01
CA LEU A 138 28.22 -7.19 -4.20
C LEU A 138 28.91 -8.55 -4.07
N ASP A 139 28.60 -9.33 -3.02
CA ASP A 139 29.23 -10.62 -2.71
C ASP A 139 30.77 -10.55 -2.56
N ILE A 140 31.32 -9.38 -2.25
CA ILE A 140 32.76 -9.19 -1.98
C ILE A 140 33.14 -9.81 -0.63
N HIS A 141 32.21 -9.86 0.33
CA HIS A 141 32.37 -10.60 1.58
C HIS A 141 31.05 -11.13 2.14
N GLY A 142 31.10 -12.24 2.89
CA GLY A 142 29.92 -12.84 3.54
C GLY A 142 29.73 -12.52 5.02
N ARG A 143 30.40 -11.49 5.57
CA ARG A 143 30.28 -11.13 6.99
C ARG A 143 29.06 -10.26 7.26
N ASN A 144 28.30 -10.59 8.31
CA ASN A 144 27.10 -9.85 8.70
C ASN A 144 27.42 -8.41 9.10
N VAL A 145 26.53 -7.49 8.72
CA VAL A 145 26.58 -6.08 9.10
C VAL A 145 25.39 -5.77 10.03
N CYS A 146 25.67 -5.26 11.22
CA CYS A 146 24.67 -4.95 12.23
C CYS A 146 24.68 -3.45 12.54
N ILE A 147 23.49 -2.84 12.59
CA ILE A 147 23.30 -1.46 13.05
C ILE A 147 22.78 -1.54 14.48
N PHE A 148 23.56 -1.08 15.44
CA PHE A 148 23.13 -1.02 16.84
C PHE A 148 22.41 0.31 17.09
N ASN A 149 21.10 0.30 16.78
CA ASN A 149 20.26 1.48 16.72
C ASN A 149 19.79 1.95 18.11
N VAL A 150 20.63 2.74 18.77
CA VAL A 150 20.33 3.32 20.10
C VAL A 150 19.41 4.53 19.94
N ARG A 151 18.28 4.53 20.65
CA ARG A 151 17.29 5.63 20.67
C ARG A 151 16.83 6.10 19.29
N GLY A 152 16.73 5.18 18.34
CA GLY A 152 16.27 5.48 16.98
C GLY A 152 17.21 6.37 16.18
N PHE A 153 18.50 6.48 16.56
CA PHE A 153 19.49 7.31 15.87
C PHE A 153 19.56 7.03 14.35
N TYR A 154 19.37 5.77 13.95
CA TYR A 154 19.38 5.33 12.56
C TYR A 154 17.99 5.22 11.94
N ASP A 155 16.89 5.59 12.61
CA ASP A 155 15.54 5.39 12.08
C ASP A 155 15.31 6.09 10.75
N GLY A 156 15.79 7.34 10.61
CA GLY A 156 15.69 8.08 9.35
C GLY A 156 16.50 7.44 8.21
N LEU A 157 17.70 6.93 8.51
CA LEU A 157 18.52 6.21 7.53
C LEU A 157 17.85 4.88 7.15
N LEU A 158 17.40 4.10 8.13
CA LEU A 158 16.75 2.81 7.89
C LEU A 158 15.45 2.99 7.12
N TYR A 159 14.70 4.06 7.39
CA TYR A 159 13.54 4.44 6.59
C TYR A 159 13.94 4.74 5.15
N TRP A 160 14.98 5.56 4.93
CA TRP A 160 15.49 5.85 3.58
C TRP A 160 15.99 4.60 2.85
N ILE A 161 16.79 3.75 3.51
CA ILE A 161 17.26 2.46 2.96
C ILE A 161 16.06 1.57 2.62
N ARG A 162 15.05 1.47 3.50
CA ARG A 162 13.81 0.73 3.21
C ARG A 162 13.04 1.34 2.06
N SER A 163 13.01 2.66 1.92
CA SER A 163 12.36 3.32 0.79
C SER A 163 13.08 3.03 -0.53
N ILE A 164 14.40 2.87 -0.51
CA ILE A 164 15.20 2.43 -1.65
C ILE A 164 15.13 0.91 -1.85
N ALA A 165 14.92 0.12 -0.79
CA ALA A 165 14.73 -1.33 -0.89
C ALA A 165 13.30 -1.71 -1.31
N LEU A 166 12.30 -0.84 -1.09
CA LEU A 166 11.00 -0.89 -1.75
C LEU A 166 11.11 -0.60 -3.25
N SER A 167 12.22 -0.01 -3.68
CA SER A 167 12.70 -0.01 -5.05
C SER A 167 13.84 -1.00 -5.24
N GLU A 168 13.71 -2.23 -4.74
CA GLU A 168 14.49 -3.34 -5.28
C GLU A 168 14.42 -3.25 -6.82
N PRO A 169 15.55 -3.22 -7.54
CA PRO A 169 15.55 -3.31 -8.99
C PRO A 169 15.26 -4.77 -9.38
N TYR A 170 14.06 -5.26 -9.09
CA TYR A 170 13.59 -6.60 -9.46
C TYR A 170 12.19 -6.60 -10.07
N ALA A 171 11.88 -5.53 -10.80
CA ALA A 171 10.98 -5.64 -11.91
C ALA A 171 11.77 -5.27 -13.15
N SER A 172 12.21 -6.27 -13.92
CA SER A 172 12.41 -6.00 -15.34
C SER A 172 11.09 -5.41 -15.88
N VAL A 173 11.13 -4.61 -16.94
CA VAL A 173 9.88 -4.19 -17.62
C VAL A 173 9.02 -5.43 -17.92
N ASP A 174 9.65 -6.57 -18.20
CA ASP A 174 9.01 -7.87 -18.45
C ASP A 174 8.26 -8.46 -17.23
N ASP A 175 8.53 -7.98 -16.02
CA ASP A 175 7.76 -8.36 -14.82
C ASP A 175 6.51 -7.48 -14.63
N LEU A 176 6.55 -6.23 -15.10
CA LEU A 176 5.44 -5.27 -15.02
C LEU A 176 4.53 -5.35 -16.23
N PHE A 177 5.08 -5.56 -17.43
CA PHE A 177 4.38 -5.55 -18.70
C PHE A 177 4.83 -6.73 -19.55
N ARG A 178 3.90 -7.64 -19.85
CA ARG A 178 4.16 -8.82 -20.69
C ARG A 178 3.37 -8.73 -21.98
N VAL A 179 4.01 -9.04 -23.10
CA VAL A 179 3.32 -9.24 -24.38
C VAL A 179 3.20 -10.74 -24.63
N ARG A 180 2.02 -11.20 -25.03
CA ARG A 180 1.81 -12.57 -25.48
C ARG A 180 1.16 -12.57 -26.84
N ASP A 181 1.74 -13.35 -27.76
CA ASP A 181 1.21 -13.52 -29.09
C ASP A 181 0.28 -14.73 -29.14
N LEU A 182 -1.01 -14.45 -29.32
CA LEU A 182 -2.08 -15.42 -29.53
C LEU A 182 -2.69 -15.25 -30.93
N SER A 183 -2.01 -14.59 -31.85
CA SER A 183 -2.51 -14.29 -33.20
C SER A 183 -2.88 -15.53 -34.02
N THR A 184 -2.35 -16.70 -33.67
CA THR A 184 -2.67 -17.99 -34.32
C THR A 184 -3.65 -18.84 -33.53
N ALA A 185 -3.92 -18.49 -32.26
CA ALA A 185 -4.70 -19.30 -31.32
C ALA A 185 -6.04 -18.66 -30.94
N ALA A 186 -6.20 -17.35 -31.14
CA ALA A 186 -7.40 -16.63 -30.74
C ALA A 186 -7.75 -15.48 -31.68
N GLU A 187 -9.04 -15.36 -32.00
CA GLU A 187 -9.61 -14.32 -32.86
C GLU A 187 -10.29 -13.23 -32.02
N TYR A 188 -9.91 -11.97 -32.23
CA TYR A 188 -10.55 -10.86 -31.50
C TYR A 188 -12.06 -10.73 -31.81
N LYS A 189 -12.46 -11.10 -33.03
CA LYS A 189 -13.85 -11.06 -33.48
C LYS A 189 -14.76 -11.98 -32.66
N ASP A 190 -14.24 -13.11 -32.19
CA ASP A 190 -15.00 -14.07 -31.38
C ASP A 190 -15.30 -13.49 -30.00
N LEU A 191 -14.33 -12.82 -29.38
CA LEU A 191 -14.56 -12.10 -28.12
C LEU A 191 -15.60 -11.00 -28.28
N ARG A 192 -15.50 -10.22 -29.37
CA ARG A 192 -16.46 -9.15 -29.68
C ARG A 192 -17.88 -9.69 -29.91
N ALA A 193 -18.01 -10.82 -30.60
CA ALA A 193 -19.32 -11.47 -30.85
C ALA A 193 -20.01 -11.89 -29.54
N HIS A 194 -19.23 -12.26 -28.52
CA HIS A 194 -19.72 -12.62 -27.19
C HIS A 194 -19.72 -11.44 -26.19
N ASN A 195 -19.59 -10.19 -26.68
CA ASN A 195 -19.51 -8.98 -25.85
C ASN A 195 -18.48 -9.07 -24.71
N PHE A 196 -17.36 -9.76 -24.95
CA PHE A 196 -16.29 -9.94 -23.95
C PHE A 196 -16.80 -10.53 -22.62
N SER A 197 -17.76 -11.46 -22.67
CA SER A 197 -18.25 -12.15 -21.48
C SER A 197 -17.08 -12.84 -20.74
N PRO A 198 -17.09 -12.95 -19.40
CA PRO A 198 -16.02 -13.63 -18.68
C PRO A 198 -15.80 -15.08 -19.12
N SER A 199 -16.86 -15.77 -19.58
CA SER A 199 -16.75 -17.09 -20.19
C SER A 199 -15.95 -17.09 -21.49
N SER A 200 -16.10 -16.08 -22.35
CA SER A 200 -15.30 -15.92 -23.58
C SER A 200 -13.83 -15.61 -23.31
N LEU A 201 -13.52 -15.08 -22.12
CA LEU A 201 -12.16 -14.78 -21.66
C LEU A 201 -11.49 -15.99 -20.98
N LYS A 202 -12.24 -17.07 -20.70
CA LYS A 202 -11.72 -18.26 -20.02
C LYS A 202 -10.66 -18.96 -20.89
N GLY A 203 -9.52 -19.29 -20.30
CA GLY A 203 -8.41 -19.94 -21.01
C GLY A 203 -7.46 -18.99 -21.74
N LEU A 204 -7.83 -17.71 -21.89
CA LEU A 204 -6.85 -16.67 -22.20
C LEU A 204 -6.01 -16.43 -20.94
N ASP A 205 -4.72 -16.71 -21.03
CA ASP A 205 -3.83 -16.61 -19.88
C ASP A 205 -3.52 -15.14 -19.54
N PHE A 206 -4.41 -14.55 -18.73
CA PHE A 206 -4.21 -13.24 -18.08
C PHE A 206 -3.39 -13.35 -16.78
N SER A 207 -2.86 -14.54 -16.48
CA SER A 207 -2.69 -14.94 -15.09
C SER A 207 -1.54 -14.23 -14.35
N LEU A 208 -1.89 -13.92 -13.10
CA LEU A 208 -1.03 -13.69 -11.94
C LEU A 208 -0.51 -15.02 -11.34
N GLY A 209 -0.75 -16.17 -12.01
CA GLY A 209 -0.66 -17.52 -11.45
C GLY A 209 0.71 -17.88 -10.88
N ASP A 210 1.77 -17.54 -11.60
CA ASP A 210 3.16 -17.82 -11.18
C ASP A 210 3.55 -17.15 -9.86
N LEU A 211 2.88 -16.05 -9.49
CA LEU A 211 3.25 -15.22 -8.34
C LEU A 211 2.55 -15.62 -7.05
N VAL A 212 1.29 -16.07 -7.11
CA VAL A 212 0.56 -16.55 -5.93
C VAL A 212 1.27 -17.76 -5.30
N SER A 213 1.86 -18.64 -6.13
CA SER A 213 2.69 -19.77 -5.68
C SER A 213 4.04 -19.37 -5.08
N SER A 214 4.56 -18.18 -5.39
CA SER A 214 5.87 -17.69 -4.92
C SER A 214 5.81 -16.94 -3.59
N GLY A 215 4.61 -16.72 -3.02
CA GLY A 215 4.41 -15.88 -1.83
C GLY A 215 4.55 -14.37 -2.09
N ARG A 216 4.92 -13.95 -3.30
CA ARG A 216 5.01 -12.55 -3.71
C ARG A 216 3.66 -12.02 -4.16
N ARG A 217 3.35 -10.77 -3.81
CA ARG A 217 2.13 -10.06 -4.23
C ARG A 217 2.53 -8.79 -4.97
N PRO A 218 2.68 -8.81 -6.31
CA PRO A 218 3.00 -7.61 -7.06
C PRO A 218 1.89 -6.57 -6.88
N ILE A 219 2.27 -5.30 -6.79
CA ILE A 219 1.29 -4.21 -6.70
C ILE A 219 0.62 -3.97 -8.05
N PHE A 220 1.37 -4.09 -9.14
CA PHE A 220 0.90 -3.78 -10.49
C PHE A 220 1.45 -4.81 -11.47
N ARG A 221 0.62 -5.23 -12.44
CA ARG A 221 1.03 -6.01 -13.61
C ARG A 221 0.08 -5.78 -14.77
N ALA A 222 0.61 -5.64 -15.97
CA ALA A 222 -0.11 -5.55 -17.22
C ALA A 222 0.31 -6.68 -18.17
N VAL A 223 -0.66 -7.20 -18.91
CA VAL A 223 -0.48 -8.24 -19.93
C VAL A 223 -1.20 -7.79 -21.19
N PHE A 224 -0.45 -7.68 -22.28
CA PHE A 224 -0.94 -7.33 -23.60
C PHE A 224 -1.02 -8.59 -24.46
N LEU A 225 -2.24 -9.03 -24.76
CA LEU A 225 -2.51 -10.16 -25.64
C LEU A 225 -2.68 -9.65 -27.07
N LEU A 226 -1.77 -10.01 -27.94
CA LEU A 226 -1.90 -9.85 -29.39
C LEU A 226 -2.77 -10.99 -29.92
N MET A 227 -3.82 -10.67 -30.67
CA MET A 227 -4.77 -11.64 -31.22
C MET A 227 -4.89 -11.42 -32.72
N ASN A 228 -5.52 -12.37 -33.43
CA ASN A 228 -5.82 -12.11 -34.84
C ASN A 228 -6.83 -10.95 -34.92
N SER A 229 -6.50 -9.94 -35.71
CA SER A 229 -7.33 -8.75 -35.97
C SER A 229 -7.69 -7.92 -34.72
N GLY A 230 -6.89 -7.96 -33.65
CA GLY A 230 -7.09 -7.10 -32.47
C GLY A 230 -6.15 -7.41 -31.31
N SER A 231 -6.40 -6.79 -30.16
CA SER A 231 -5.62 -6.98 -28.95
C SER A 231 -6.44 -6.80 -27.67
N VAL A 232 -5.96 -7.33 -26.56
CA VAL A 232 -6.55 -7.16 -25.23
C VAL A 232 -5.45 -6.76 -24.25
N LEU A 233 -5.65 -5.63 -23.55
CA LEU A 233 -4.79 -5.20 -22.46
C LEU A 233 -5.46 -5.51 -21.12
N SER A 234 -4.88 -6.45 -20.37
CA SER A 234 -5.30 -6.77 -19.00
C SER A 234 -4.36 -6.10 -18.01
N ILE A 235 -4.92 -5.39 -17.03
CA ILE A 235 -4.15 -4.67 -16.02
C ILE A 235 -4.67 -5.06 -14.64
N ASN A 236 -3.75 -5.47 -13.79
CA ASN A 236 -4.01 -5.96 -12.44
C ASN A 236 -3.29 -5.05 -11.46
N VAL A 237 -4.05 -4.51 -10.49
CA VAL A 237 -3.51 -3.67 -9.43
C VAL A 237 -4.01 -4.16 -8.08
N HIS A 238 -3.12 -4.27 -7.11
CA HIS A 238 -3.46 -4.71 -5.77
C HIS A 238 -4.28 -3.63 -5.06
N HIS A 239 -5.54 -3.94 -4.70
CA HIS A 239 -6.51 -2.95 -4.21
C HIS A 239 -6.11 -2.27 -2.88
N SER A 240 -5.16 -2.82 -2.13
CA SER A 240 -4.61 -2.14 -0.94
C SER A 240 -3.83 -0.87 -1.28
N THR A 241 -3.43 -0.68 -2.54
CA THR A 241 -2.59 0.45 -2.96
C THR A 241 -3.38 1.52 -3.69
N THR A 242 -4.46 1.17 -4.38
CA THR A 242 -5.28 2.13 -5.11
C THR A 242 -6.74 1.67 -5.14
N ASP A 243 -7.64 2.64 -5.30
CA ASP A 243 -9.04 2.38 -5.66
C ASP A 243 -9.24 2.62 -7.16
N ILE A 244 -10.48 2.48 -7.61
CA ILE A 244 -10.85 2.60 -9.02
C ILE A 244 -10.52 3.97 -9.59
N THR A 245 -10.70 5.03 -8.81
CA THR A 245 -10.41 6.40 -9.26
C THR A 245 -8.91 6.68 -9.33
N GLY A 246 -8.14 6.19 -8.36
CA GLY A 246 -6.68 6.25 -8.42
C GLY A 246 -6.14 5.43 -9.60
N PHE A 247 -6.76 4.29 -9.88
CA PHE A 247 -6.45 3.47 -11.04
C PHE A 247 -6.81 4.16 -12.37
N GLY A 248 -7.98 4.82 -12.46
CA GLY A 248 -8.36 5.61 -13.62
C GLY A 248 -7.38 6.76 -13.91
N ALA A 249 -6.91 7.46 -12.87
CA ALA A 249 -5.85 8.45 -13.00
C ALA A 249 -4.55 7.83 -13.54
N LEU A 250 -4.14 6.66 -13.03
CA LEU A 250 -2.99 5.92 -13.53
C LEU A 250 -3.12 5.55 -15.02
N LEU A 251 -4.29 5.08 -15.44
CA LEU A 251 -4.56 4.75 -16.85
C LEU A 251 -4.50 5.97 -17.76
N LYS A 252 -5.03 7.13 -17.32
CA LYS A 252 -4.96 8.39 -18.06
C LYS A 252 -3.51 8.86 -18.23
N ILE A 253 -2.71 8.76 -17.17
CA ILE A 253 -1.27 9.06 -17.22
C ILE A 253 -0.60 8.13 -18.24
N TRP A 254 -0.81 6.82 -18.14
CA TRP A 254 -0.18 5.84 -19.03
C TRP A 254 -0.58 6.08 -20.49
N ALA A 255 -1.87 6.20 -20.79
CA ALA A 255 -2.37 6.47 -22.14
C ALA A 255 -1.77 7.77 -22.72
N SER A 256 -1.66 8.84 -21.91
CA SER A 256 -1.07 10.11 -22.36
C SER A 256 0.39 9.96 -22.83
N HIS A 257 1.16 9.07 -22.19
CA HIS A 257 2.54 8.76 -22.55
C HIS A 257 2.67 7.86 -23.78
N CYS A 258 1.60 7.16 -24.17
CA CYS A 258 1.53 6.40 -25.43
C CYS A 258 1.14 7.29 -26.62
N SER A 259 0.45 8.40 -26.38
CA SER A 259 -0.01 9.31 -27.44
C SER A 259 1.09 10.32 -27.84
N LEU A 260 1.45 10.37 -29.13
CA LEU A 260 2.42 11.35 -29.66
C LEU A 260 1.93 12.81 -29.63
N HIS A 261 0.63 13.03 -29.37
CA HIS A 261 -0.03 14.34 -29.50
C HIS A 261 -0.33 15.04 -28.17
N SER A 262 0.01 14.46 -27.01
CA SER A 262 -0.16 15.16 -25.73
C SER A 262 0.93 16.22 -25.58
N SER A 263 0.62 17.46 -25.96
CA SER A 263 1.50 18.64 -25.82
C SER A 263 1.71 19.08 -24.37
N GLN A 264 1.11 18.38 -23.40
CA GLN A 264 1.34 18.55 -21.97
C GLN A 264 1.72 17.17 -21.39
N PRO A 265 2.90 17.01 -20.78
CA PRO A 265 3.14 15.85 -19.93
C PRO A 265 2.13 15.89 -18.79
N VAL A 266 1.39 14.80 -18.56
CA VAL A 266 0.65 14.62 -17.30
C VAL A 266 1.73 14.46 -16.24
N GLY A 267 2.12 15.57 -15.62
CA GLY A 267 3.19 15.59 -14.63
C GLY A 267 2.87 14.68 -13.46
N PHE A 268 3.87 14.04 -12.89
CA PHE A 268 3.71 13.29 -11.66
C PHE A 268 4.03 14.21 -10.48
N ALA A 269 3.08 14.46 -9.60
CA ALA A 269 3.30 15.28 -8.41
C ALA A 269 3.43 14.41 -7.15
N ALA A 270 4.37 14.77 -6.27
CA ALA A 270 4.70 13.96 -5.10
C ALA A 270 3.53 13.83 -4.10
N ASP A 271 2.65 14.82 -4.06
CA ASP A 271 1.44 14.84 -3.23
C ASP A 271 0.39 13.81 -3.68
N TRP A 272 0.44 13.34 -4.93
CA TRP A 272 -0.46 12.27 -5.41
C TRP A 272 -0.17 10.92 -4.75
N LEU A 273 1.06 10.74 -4.24
CA LEU A 273 1.48 9.55 -3.51
C LEU A 273 1.39 9.70 -1.99
N ASP A 274 1.20 10.91 -1.47
CA ASP A 274 1.27 11.16 -0.03
C ASP A 274 0.05 10.57 0.70
N ARG A 275 0.19 9.34 1.19
CA ARG A 275 -0.87 8.64 1.92
C ARG A 275 -1.23 9.31 3.23
N ARG A 276 -0.33 10.14 3.79
CA ARG A 276 -0.60 10.90 5.01
C ARG A 276 -1.66 11.97 4.79
N ALA A 277 -1.97 12.35 3.54
CA ALA A 277 -3.07 13.26 3.24
C ALA A 277 -4.45 12.72 3.69
N LEU A 278 -4.59 11.41 3.88
CA LEU A 278 -5.79 10.79 4.47
C LEU A 278 -5.82 10.85 6.01
N LEU A 279 -4.67 11.11 6.66
CA LEU A 279 -4.55 11.21 8.11
C LEU A 279 -4.61 12.69 8.50
N PRO A 280 -5.67 13.16 9.17
CA PRO A 280 -5.71 14.53 9.66
C PRO A 280 -4.52 14.76 10.62
N SER A 281 -3.81 15.88 10.49
CA SER A 281 -2.67 16.21 11.38
C SER A 281 -3.06 16.25 12.86
N ASN A 282 -4.36 16.43 13.15
CA ASN A 282 -4.96 16.50 14.49
C ASN A 282 -6.12 15.49 14.64
N TYR A 283 -5.98 14.27 14.14
CA TYR A 283 -7.04 13.28 14.32
C TYR A 283 -7.26 12.98 15.81
N VAL A 284 -8.52 12.84 16.20
CA VAL A 284 -8.89 12.38 17.55
C VAL A 284 -9.00 10.86 17.47
N ALA A 285 -8.24 10.14 18.30
CA ALA A 285 -8.42 8.71 18.45
C ALA A 285 -9.82 8.45 19.01
N LEU A 286 -10.65 7.73 18.24
CA LEU A 286 -12.02 7.42 18.63
C LEU A 286 -12.13 5.96 19.08
N ASP A 287 -12.90 5.74 20.14
CA ASP A 287 -13.30 4.40 20.56
C ASP A 287 -14.47 3.86 19.73
N ALA A 288 -14.75 2.56 19.85
CA ALA A 288 -15.84 1.90 19.14
C ALA A 288 -17.25 2.42 19.51
N ALA A 289 -17.41 3.06 20.68
CA ALA A 289 -18.69 3.61 21.14
C ALA A 289 -18.96 5.01 20.56
N GLN A 290 -17.93 5.70 20.08
CA GLN A 290 -17.99 7.04 19.51
C GLN A 290 -18.29 7.07 18.01
N ILE A 291 -18.19 5.93 17.33
CA ILE A 291 -18.51 5.82 15.90
C ILE A 291 -19.74 4.93 15.68
N ASN A 292 -20.50 5.19 14.61
CA ASN A 292 -21.54 4.27 14.16
C ASN A 292 -20.90 3.06 13.47
N LEU A 293 -20.23 2.23 14.30
CA LEU A 293 -19.41 1.11 13.89
C LEU A 293 -20.19 0.23 12.90
N PRO A 294 -21.37 -0.35 13.23
CA PRO A 294 -22.03 -1.29 12.33
C PRO A 294 -22.24 -0.74 10.91
N THR A 295 -22.56 0.54 10.77
CA THR A 295 -22.87 1.15 9.47
C THR A 295 -21.63 1.40 8.62
N LEU A 296 -20.47 1.70 9.24
CA LEU A 296 -19.26 2.13 8.54
C LEU A 296 -18.14 1.06 8.56
N LEU A 297 -18.02 0.29 9.64
CA LEU A 297 -16.99 -0.71 9.89
C LEU A 297 -17.53 -1.86 10.77
N HIS A 298 -17.29 -3.11 10.43
CA HIS A 298 -17.54 -4.21 11.36
C HIS A 298 -16.28 -5.06 11.54
N ARG A 299 -16.17 -5.70 12.71
CA ARG A 299 -15.16 -6.71 12.97
C ARG A 299 -15.81 -8.09 12.82
N GLU A 300 -15.29 -8.91 11.92
CA GLU A 300 -15.68 -10.32 11.82
C GLU A 300 -15.09 -11.09 13.00
N ALA A 301 -15.90 -11.94 13.66
CA ALA A 301 -15.42 -12.79 14.74
C ALA A 301 -14.38 -13.80 14.21
N ALA A 302 -13.35 -14.12 15.01
CA ALA A 302 -12.28 -15.04 14.62
C ALA A 302 -12.79 -16.45 14.22
N ASP A 303 -13.90 -16.90 14.81
CA ASP A 303 -14.58 -18.17 14.51
C ASP A 303 -15.46 -18.11 13.24
N GLY A 304 -15.53 -16.92 12.62
CA GLY A 304 -16.26 -16.59 11.40
C GLY A 304 -15.54 -16.94 10.10
N ILE A 305 -14.31 -17.51 10.15
CA ILE A 305 -13.80 -18.33 9.02
C ILE A 305 -14.46 -19.71 9.03
N LYS A 306 -15.73 -19.82 9.43
CA LYS A 306 -16.62 -20.72 8.71
C LYS A 306 -16.86 -20.04 7.39
N LYS A 307 -16.21 -20.53 6.32
CA LYS A 307 -16.78 -20.44 4.96
C LYS A 307 -18.28 -20.61 5.16
N SER A 308 -19.07 -19.56 4.95
CA SER A 308 -20.51 -19.67 4.99
C SER A 308 -20.84 -20.89 4.14
N GLY A 309 -21.38 -21.93 4.81
CA GLY A 309 -21.68 -23.20 4.16
C GLY A 309 -22.55 -22.91 2.95
N GLY A 310 -22.08 -23.37 1.79
CA GLY A 310 -22.61 -22.99 0.48
C GLY A 310 -21.87 -21.80 -0.11
N HIS A 311 -20.59 -21.93 -0.44
CA HIS A 311 -20.21 -21.37 -1.74
C HIS A 311 -21.00 -22.23 -2.73
N ASP A 312 -22.03 -21.64 -3.35
CA ASP A 312 -22.36 -22.06 -4.71
C ASP A 312 -21.01 -22.14 -5.43
N ASP A 313 -20.71 -23.33 -5.95
CA ASP A 313 -19.50 -23.55 -6.72
C ASP A 313 -19.37 -22.37 -7.70
N PRO A 314 -18.27 -21.58 -7.70
CA PRO A 314 -18.14 -20.48 -8.65
C PRO A 314 -18.29 -20.95 -10.11
N ASP A 315 -18.19 -22.26 -10.38
CA ASP A 315 -18.53 -22.87 -11.67
C ASP A 315 -20.04 -22.87 -12.02
N HIS A 316 -20.93 -22.51 -11.09
CA HIS A 316 -22.39 -22.38 -11.29
C HIS A 316 -22.90 -20.93 -11.42
N LEU A 317 -22.03 -19.92 -11.30
CA LEU A 317 -22.41 -18.52 -11.48
C LEU A 317 -22.00 -18.03 -12.86
N GLU A 318 -22.96 -17.44 -13.59
CA GLU A 318 -22.70 -16.80 -14.88
C GLU A 318 -22.60 -15.27 -14.72
N THR A 319 -21.62 -14.66 -15.38
CA THR A 319 -21.53 -13.20 -15.47
C THR A 319 -22.14 -12.70 -16.77
N LEU A 320 -23.09 -11.79 -16.67
CA LEU A 320 -23.81 -11.22 -17.81
C LEU A 320 -23.49 -9.72 -17.96
N VAL A 321 -23.49 -9.25 -19.22
CA VAL A 321 -23.30 -7.83 -19.56
C VAL A 321 -24.61 -7.27 -20.11
N PHE A 322 -25.16 -6.26 -19.44
CA PHE A 322 -26.37 -5.56 -19.87
C PHE A 322 -26.01 -4.18 -20.42
N LYS A 323 -26.44 -3.91 -21.66
CA LYS A 323 -26.28 -2.58 -22.30
C LYS A 323 -27.57 -1.79 -22.14
N LEU A 324 -27.48 -0.64 -21.49
CA LEU A 324 -28.61 0.26 -21.26
C LEU A 324 -28.40 1.56 -22.02
N SER A 325 -29.44 2.03 -22.71
CA SER A 325 -29.37 3.29 -23.46
C SER A 325 -29.26 4.48 -22.52
N GLY A 326 -28.26 5.35 -22.78
CA GLY A 326 -28.09 6.59 -22.02
C GLY A 326 -29.28 7.54 -22.16
N ASP A 327 -29.95 7.58 -23.31
CA ASP A 327 -31.16 8.39 -23.53
C ASP A 327 -32.32 7.89 -22.68
N THR A 328 -32.52 6.57 -22.62
CA THR A 328 -33.55 5.95 -21.79
C THR A 328 -33.31 6.24 -20.32
N LEU A 329 -32.06 6.11 -19.84
CA LEU A 329 -31.73 6.42 -18.44
C LEU A 329 -31.91 7.90 -18.10
N ARG A 330 -31.58 8.82 -19.03
CA ARG A 330 -31.83 10.26 -18.86
C ARG A 330 -33.32 10.57 -18.79
N SER A 331 -34.12 9.98 -19.67
CA SER A 331 -35.58 10.13 -19.66
C SER A 331 -36.18 9.59 -18.36
N LEU A 332 -35.79 8.39 -17.93
CA LEU A 332 -36.23 7.78 -16.68
C LEU A 332 -35.86 8.65 -15.46
N LYS A 333 -34.62 9.16 -15.42
CA LYS A 333 -34.22 10.12 -14.38
C LYS A 333 -35.12 11.35 -14.36
N GLY A 334 -35.48 11.87 -15.53
CA GLY A 334 -36.41 12.99 -15.66
C GLY A 334 -37.77 12.71 -15.01
N GLU A 335 -38.35 11.53 -15.25
CA GLU A 335 -39.60 11.11 -14.63
C GLU A 335 -39.46 10.89 -13.12
N VAL A 336 -38.40 10.20 -12.68
CA VAL A 336 -38.12 9.98 -11.25
C VAL A 336 -37.98 11.31 -10.50
N THR A 337 -37.34 12.31 -11.11
CA THR A 337 -37.12 13.63 -10.50
C THR A 337 -38.44 14.33 -10.15
N LYS A 338 -39.52 14.10 -10.92
CA LYS A 338 -40.84 14.68 -10.65
C LYS A 338 -41.51 14.13 -9.39
N HIS A 339 -41.08 12.97 -8.92
CA HIS A 339 -41.62 12.29 -7.75
C HIS A 339 -40.72 12.41 -6.51
N LEU A 340 -39.64 13.21 -6.57
CA LEU A 340 -38.76 13.41 -5.44
C LEU A 340 -39.40 14.31 -4.39
N ASP A 341 -39.20 13.92 -3.13
CA ASP A 341 -39.37 14.82 -2.01
C ASP A 341 -38.10 15.69 -1.88
N THR A 342 -38.18 16.91 -2.39
CA THR A 342 -37.06 17.86 -2.43
C THR A 342 -36.62 18.33 -1.04
N ASP A 343 -37.46 18.16 -0.02
CA ASP A 343 -37.11 18.49 1.37
C ASP A 343 -36.19 17.42 1.98
N VAL A 344 -36.22 16.19 1.45
CA VAL A 344 -35.35 15.07 1.89
C VAL A 344 -34.05 15.02 1.10
N VAL A 345 -34.11 15.06 -0.23
CA VAL A 345 -32.94 15.15 -1.10
C VAL A 345 -33.20 16.13 -2.25
N PRO A 346 -32.29 17.08 -2.53
CA PRO A 346 -32.54 18.11 -3.54
C PRO A 346 -32.48 17.59 -4.98
N TRP A 347 -31.80 16.46 -5.22
CA TRP A 347 -31.62 15.88 -6.55
C TRP A 347 -31.18 14.42 -6.45
N VAL A 348 -31.36 13.66 -7.54
CA VAL A 348 -30.76 12.32 -7.72
C VAL A 348 -29.93 12.27 -9.00
N SER A 349 -28.93 11.40 -9.04
CA SER A 349 -28.10 11.14 -10.22
C SER A 349 -28.72 10.08 -11.13
N THR A 350 -28.21 9.97 -12.36
CA THR A 350 -28.52 8.84 -13.24
C THR A 350 -28.12 7.51 -12.60
N SER A 351 -26.98 7.47 -11.90
CA SER A 351 -26.50 6.28 -11.19
C SER A 351 -27.42 5.88 -10.05
N ASP A 352 -28.02 6.84 -9.32
CA ASP A 352 -28.95 6.51 -8.21
C ASP A 352 -30.19 5.78 -8.75
N VAL A 353 -30.71 6.28 -9.87
CA VAL A 353 -31.87 5.70 -10.57
C VAL A 353 -31.53 4.32 -11.14
N LEU A 354 -30.37 4.19 -11.77
CA LEU A 354 -29.88 2.92 -12.31
C LEU A 354 -29.67 1.89 -11.20
N PHE A 355 -29.05 2.27 -10.08
CA PHE A 355 -28.83 1.38 -8.94
C PHE A 355 -30.15 0.91 -8.34
N GLY A 356 -31.13 1.80 -8.21
CA GLY A 356 -32.47 1.44 -7.76
C GLY A 356 -33.15 0.43 -8.71
N LEU A 357 -33.01 0.63 -10.03
CA LEU A 357 -33.55 -0.29 -11.03
C LEU A 357 -32.88 -1.68 -10.99
N LEU A 358 -31.54 -1.72 -10.89
CA LEU A 358 -30.79 -2.97 -10.77
C LEU A 358 -31.14 -3.70 -9.48
N TRP A 359 -31.29 -2.97 -8.37
CA TRP A 359 -31.70 -3.55 -7.10
C TRP A 359 -33.09 -4.20 -7.19
N ALA A 360 -34.03 -3.49 -7.80
CA ALA A 360 -35.37 -4.00 -8.02
C ALA A 360 -35.36 -5.25 -8.89
N ALA A 361 -34.54 -5.28 -9.96
CA ALA A 361 -34.41 -6.44 -10.84
C ALA A 361 -33.85 -7.68 -10.12
N VAL A 362 -32.80 -7.51 -9.32
CA VAL A 362 -32.25 -8.59 -8.50
C VAL A 362 -33.28 -9.10 -7.48
N THR A 363 -33.92 -8.17 -6.76
CA THR A 363 -34.95 -8.51 -5.75
C THR A 363 -36.13 -9.24 -6.38
N TYR A 364 -36.55 -8.80 -7.56
CA TYR A 364 -37.63 -9.43 -8.30
C TYR A 364 -37.26 -10.85 -8.75
N ALA A 365 -36.05 -11.05 -9.29
CA ALA A 365 -35.57 -12.37 -9.72
C ALA A 365 -35.50 -13.37 -8.55
N GLU A 366 -34.93 -12.96 -7.42
CA GLU A 366 -34.88 -13.77 -6.19
C GLU A 366 -36.27 -14.21 -5.71
N ASP A 367 -37.25 -13.32 -5.83
CA ASP A 367 -38.63 -13.57 -5.40
C ASP A 367 -39.41 -14.51 -6.35
N GLN A 368 -38.97 -14.66 -7.61
CA GLN A 368 -39.54 -15.64 -8.55
C GLN A 368 -39.00 -17.06 -8.32
N GLU A 369 -37.72 -17.21 -7.95
CA GLU A 369 -37.07 -18.52 -7.79
C GLU A 369 -37.52 -19.28 -6.54
N ASP A 370 -37.88 -18.57 -5.46
CA ASP A 370 -38.35 -19.19 -4.21
C ASP A 370 -39.66 -18.55 -3.70
N PRO A 371 -40.82 -18.90 -4.28
CA PRO A 371 -42.12 -18.39 -3.85
C PRO A 371 -42.50 -18.81 -2.43
N ALA A 372 -41.90 -19.88 -1.88
CA ALA A 372 -42.15 -20.34 -0.52
C ALA A 372 -41.54 -19.39 0.54
N ARG A 373 -40.61 -18.51 0.15
CA ARG A 373 -40.13 -17.37 0.95
C ARG A 373 -41.09 -16.17 0.97
N ARG A 374 -42.16 -16.16 0.18
CA ARG A 374 -43.24 -15.16 0.30
C ARG A 374 -44.12 -15.52 1.50
N GLY A 375 -43.81 -14.94 2.67
CA GLY A 375 -44.67 -15.02 3.86
C GLY A 375 -44.11 -15.81 5.04
N THR A 376 -42.81 -16.11 5.07
CA THR A 376 -42.17 -16.65 6.29
C THR A 376 -42.25 -15.59 7.41
N PRO A 377 -42.90 -15.88 8.56
CA PRO A 377 -42.98 -14.95 9.68
C PRO A 377 -41.57 -14.62 10.20
N GLY A 378 -41.18 -13.35 10.19
CA GLY A 378 -39.87 -12.88 10.66
C GLY A 378 -38.86 -12.47 9.59
N ARG A 379 -39.20 -12.50 8.29
CA ARG A 379 -38.32 -11.94 7.24
C ARG A 379 -38.20 -10.42 7.42
N ALA A 380 -36.97 -9.91 7.44
CA ALA A 380 -36.72 -8.48 7.47
C ALA A 380 -37.40 -7.82 6.27
N THR A 381 -38.34 -6.91 6.54
CA THR A 381 -38.97 -6.07 5.51
C THR A 381 -37.97 -5.10 4.89
N ALA A 382 -36.87 -4.82 5.61
CA ALA A 382 -35.78 -4.00 5.14
C ALA A 382 -34.80 -4.80 4.27
N ARG A 383 -34.42 -4.21 3.14
CA ARG A 383 -33.40 -4.65 2.19
C ARG A 383 -32.22 -3.70 2.26
N GLN A 384 -31.00 -4.20 2.12
CA GLN A 384 -29.78 -3.42 2.20
C GLN A 384 -28.90 -3.55 0.95
N MET A 385 -28.47 -2.40 0.42
CA MET A 385 -27.48 -2.33 -0.65
C MET A 385 -26.24 -1.58 -0.16
N ARG A 386 -25.05 -2.12 -0.44
CA ARG A 386 -23.77 -1.44 -0.22
C ARG A 386 -23.16 -0.92 -1.50
N PHE A 387 -22.49 0.22 -1.41
CA PHE A 387 -21.68 0.77 -2.50
C PHE A 387 -20.54 1.64 -1.96
N PRO A 388 -19.36 1.62 -2.59
CA PRO A 388 -18.25 2.50 -2.23
C PRO A 388 -18.55 3.93 -2.68
N VAL A 389 -18.14 4.90 -1.85
CA VAL A 389 -18.27 6.34 -2.09
C VAL A 389 -16.88 6.93 -2.12
N ASN A 390 -16.52 7.56 -3.24
CA ASN A 390 -15.27 8.32 -3.37
C ASN A 390 -15.29 9.54 -2.42
N VAL A 391 -14.25 9.69 -1.60
CA VAL A 391 -14.17 10.73 -0.56
C VAL A 391 -13.19 11.87 -0.90
N ARG A 392 -12.49 11.83 -2.03
CA ARG A 392 -11.46 12.82 -2.40
C ARG A 392 -11.93 14.27 -2.30
N SER A 393 -13.08 14.59 -2.88
CA SER A 393 -13.67 15.94 -2.87
C SER A 393 -14.43 16.27 -1.57
N ARG A 394 -14.66 15.26 -0.72
CA ARG A 394 -15.45 15.37 0.51
C ARG A 394 -14.60 15.75 1.70
N LEU A 395 -13.31 15.45 1.65
CA LEU A 395 -12.33 15.83 2.66
C LEU A 395 -12.09 17.35 2.71
N ARG A 396 -11.61 17.85 3.85
CA ARG A 396 -11.28 19.25 4.09
C ARG A 396 -9.87 19.36 4.71
N PRO A 397 -8.85 19.82 3.95
CA PRO A 397 -8.90 20.15 2.52
C PRO A 397 -9.19 18.92 1.65
N PRO A 398 -9.71 19.10 0.42
CA PRO A 398 -9.89 17.99 -0.51
C PRO A 398 -8.53 17.37 -0.89
N LEU A 399 -8.54 16.08 -1.22
CA LEU A 399 -7.35 15.41 -1.75
C LEU A 399 -7.00 15.93 -3.15
N PRO A 400 -5.73 15.80 -3.58
CA PRO A 400 -5.35 16.07 -4.96
C PRO A 400 -6.24 15.31 -5.95
N GLU A 401 -6.55 15.95 -7.08
CA GLU A 401 -7.43 15.38 -8.12
C GLU A 401 -6.92 14.00 -8.59
N ASN A 402 -5.60 13.88 -8.78
CA ASN A 402 -4.94 12.66 -9.21
C ASN A 402 -4.35 11.85 -8.04
N TYR A 403 -4.90 11.97 -6.83
CA TYR A 403 -4.50 11.14 -5.70
C TYR A 403 -4.62 9.65 -6.05
N LEU A 404 -3.48 8.95 -6.04
CA LEU A 404 -3.35 7.57 -6.52
C LEU A 404 -3.70 6.53 -5.46
N GLY A 405 -4.00 6.95 -4.23
CA GLY A 405 -4.36 6.03 -3.16
C GLY A 405 -5.83 5.65 -3.08
N SER A 406 -6.12 4.69 -2.21
CA SER A 406 -7.49 4.27 -1.92
C SER A 406 -8.16 5.30 -1.01
N ALA A 407 -9.12 6.05 -1.55
CA ALA A 407 -9.85 7.10 -0.85
C ALA A 407 -11.36 6.89 -1.08
N PHE A 408 -11.91 5.87 -0.43
CA PHE A 408 -13.34 5.59 -0.40
C PHE A 408 -13.80 5.12 0.98
N VAL A 409 -15.09 5.29 1.25
CA VAL A 409 -15.82 4.67 2.38
C VAL A 409 -17.06 3.98 1.82
N VAL A 410 -17.56 2.94 2.49
CA VAL A 410 -18.78 2.24 2.07
C VAL A 410 -20.01 2.93 2.65
N ALA A 411 -21.00 3.19 1.82
CA ALA A 411 -22.34 3.59 2.25
C ALA A 411 -23.31 2.40 2.16
N LEU A 412 -24.31 2.42 3.03
CA LEU A 412 -25.37 1.43 3.11
C LEU A 412 -26.72 2.10 2.89
N ALA A 413 -27.43 1.74 1.83
CA ALA A 413 -28.82 2.13 1.61
C ALA A 413 -29.74 1.05 2.19
N THR A 414 -30.77 1.47 2.92
CA THR A 414 -31.81 0.56 3.44
C THR A 414 -33.17 1.01 2.93
N VAL A 415 -33.93 0.09 2.34
CA VAL A 415 -35.26 0.36 1.78
C VAL A 415 -36.23 -0.76 2.15
N ASP A 416 -37.53 -0.50 2.03
CA ASP A 416 -38.53 -1.55 2.22
C ASP A 416 -38.59 -2.47 0.98
N ASN A 417 -38.73 -3.77 1.20
CA ASN A 417 -38.84 -4.78 0.16
C ASN A 417 -40.04 -4.52 -0.76
N THR A 418 -41.13 -3.97 -0.24
CA THR A 418 -42.32 -3.62 -1.04
C THR A 418 -42.02 -2.52 -2.06
N ASP A 419 -41.20 -1.54 -1.71
CA ASP A 419 -40.80 -0.49 -2.65
C ASP A 419 -40.01 -1.08 -3.83
N LEU A 420 -39.11 -2.03 -3.57
CA LEU A 420 -38.34 -2.69 -4.63
C LEU A 420 -39.22 -3.54 -5.56
N LEU A 421 -40.12 -4.34 -4.98
CA LEU A 421 -41.02 -5.19 -5.77
C LEU A 421 -42.05 -4.38 -6.57
N ASN A 422 -42.39 -3.17 -6.15
CA ASN A 422 -43.31 -2.29 -6.89
C ASN A 422 -42.66 -1.60 -8.10
N ILE A 423 -41.33 -1.60 -8.21
CA ILE A 423 -40.62 -0.99 -9.36
C ILE A 423 -40.72 -1.88 -10.58
N ILE A 424 -40.56 -3.20 -10.43
CA ILE A 424 -40.64 -4.17 -11.53
C ILE A 424 -41.72 -5.18 -11.17
N VAL A 425 -42.87 -5.04 -11.82
CA VAL A 425 -44.00 -5.95 -11.67
C VAL A 425 -44.36 -6.51 -13.04
N LYS A 426 -44.49 -7.83 -13.14
CA LYS A 426 -44.93 -8.47 -14.37
C LYS A 426 -46.40 -8.10 -14.63
N ASP A 427 -46.71 -7.73 -15.86
CA ASP A 427 -48.07 -7.44 -16.33
C ASP A 427 -48.76 -6.25 -15.63
N VAL A 428 -48.00 -5.40 -14.93
CA VAL A 428 -48.48 -4.17 -14.27
C VAL A 428 -47.54 -3.01 -14.59
N GLU A 429 -48.09 -1.79 -14.62
CA GLU A 429 -47.29 -0.58 -14.87
C GLU A 429 -46.25 -0.34 -13.74
N PRO A 430 -44.97 -0.16 -14.08
CA PRO A 430 -43.91 0.12 -13.11
C PRO A 430 -44.17 1.35 -12.24
N SER A 431 -43.91 1.27 -10.93
CA SER A 431 -44.06 2.43 -10.05
C SER A 431 -42.83 3.34 -10.07
N ILE A 432 -42.91 4.44 -10.83
CA ILE A 432 -41.88 5.50 -10.83
C ILE A 432 -41.74 6.13 -9.43
N ALA A 433 -42.83 6.27 -8.68
CA ALA A 433 -42.80 6.79 -7.32
C ALA A 433 -42.02 5.87 -6.35
N ALA A 434 -42.13 4.55 -6.50
CA ALA A 434 -41.34 3.61 -5.72
C ALA A 434 -39.84 3.71 -6.08
N LEU A 435 -39.52 3.84 -7.37
CA LEU A 435 -38.15 4.06 -7.83
C LEU A 435 -37.58 5.38 -7.27
N ALA A 436 -38.39 6.43 -7.18
CA ALA A 436 -38.00 7.70 -6.59
C ALA A 436 -37.66 7.59 -5.10
N ARG A 437 -38.43 6.80 -4.33
CA ARG A 437 -38.12 6.51 -2.91
C ARG A 437 -36.82 5.74 -2.76
N VAL A 438 -36.59 4.71 -3.58
CA VAL A 438 -35.35 3.93 -3.56
C VAL A 438 -34.14 4.80 -3.95
N ALA A 439 -34.24 5.58 -5.04
CA ALA A 439 -33.18 6.49 -5.47
C ALA A 439 -32.89 7.57 -4.41
N THR A 440 -33.92 8.06 -3.71
CA THR A 440 -33.80 8.99 -2.59
C THR A 440 -33.02 8.37 -1.43
N ALA A 441 -33.33 7.13 -1.05
CA ALA A 441 -32.60 6.42 0.00
C ALA A 441 -31.12 6.23 -0.36
N ILE A 442 -30.82 5.83 -1.60
CA ILE A 442 -29.46 5.69 -2.11
C ILE A 442 -28.72 7.03 -2.02
N ARG A 443 -29.29 8.11 -2.57
CA ARG A 443 -28.70 9.45 -2.53
C ARG A 443 -28.47 9.95 -1.11
N LYS A 444 -29.44 9.75 -0.21
CA LYS A 444 -29.34 10.12 1.20
C LYS A 444 -28.16 9.41 1.88
N SER A 445 -28.01 8.11 1.66
CA SER A 445 -26.86 7.34 2.19
C SER A 445 -25.53 7.82 1.61
N ILE A 446 -25.47 8.17 0.31
CA ILE A 446 -24.28 8.77 -0.30
C ILE A 446 -23.94 10.12 0.36
N LEU A 447 -24.93 11.00 0.57
CA LEU A 447 -24.73 12.33 1.16
C LEU A 447 -24.31 12.27 2.64
N ALA A 448 -24.72 11.22 3.35
CA ALA A 448 -24.31 10.99 4.73
C ALA A 448 -22.79 10.77 4.90
N ILE A 449 -22.10 10.26 3.87
CA ILE A 449 -20.64 10.14 3.86
C ILE A 449 -20.02 11.52 3.59
N ASN A 450 -19.93 12.37 4.60
CA ASN A 450 -19.31 13.70 4.53
C ASN A 450 -17.92 13.72 5.18
N ASN A 451 -17.25 14.87 5.22
CA ASN A 451 -15.92 15.02 5.84
C ASN A 451 -15.84 14.39 7.24
N LYS A 452 -16.83 14.70 8.08
CA LYS A 452 -16.88 14.23 9.48
C LYS A 452 -16.97 12.71 9.56
N ALA A 453 -17.84 12.09 8.74
CA ALA A 453 -17.97 10.64 8.70
C ALA A 453 -16.64 9.96 8.29
N VAL A 454 -15.88 10.58 7.39
CA VAL A 454 -14.56 10.07 6.97
C VAL A 454 -13.53 10.24 8.09
N GLU A 455 -13.51 11.39 8.75
CA GLU A 455 -12.63 11.64 9.92
C GLU A 455 -12.91 10.66 11.06
N GLU A 456 -14.18 10.31 11.31
CA GLU A 456 -14.57 9.31 12.30
C GLU A 456 -14.01 7.92 11.97
N VAL A 457 -14.13 7.48 10.71
CA VAL A 457 -13.58 6.21 10.24
C VAL A 457 -12.05 6.19 10.35
N VAL A 458 -11.38 7.25 9.87
CA VAL A 458 -9.91 7.35 9.92
C VAL A 458 -9.42 7.39 11.37
N GLY A 459 -10.04 8.20 12.22
CA GLY A 459 -9.68 8.35 13.63
C GLY A 459 -9.84 7.05 14.42
N PHE A 460 -10.89 6.28 14.13
CA PHE A 460 -11.05 4.94 14.69
C PHE A 460 -9.96 3.97 14.21
N LEU A 461 -9.73 3.89 12.90
CA LEU A 461 -8.73 2.98 12.32
C LEU A 461 -7.32 3.30 12.82
N ALA A 462 -6.96 4.58 12.95
CA ALA A 462 -5.66 5.02 13.44
C ALA A 462 -5.44 4.69 14.93
N ALA A 463 -6.51 4.49 15.71
CA ALA A 463 -6.46 4.14 17.11
C ALA A 463 -6.36 2.61 17.38
N GLN A 464 -6.44 1.78 16.34
CA GLN A 464 -6.39 0.33 16.49
C GLN A 464 -4.96 -0.21 16.36
N ASP A 465 -4.52 -1.01 17.33
CA ASP A 465 -3.26 -1.76 17.23
C ASP A 465 -3.35 -2.95 16.25
N ASP A 466 -4.56 -3.50 16.09
CA ASP A 466 -4.84 -4.63 15.20
C ASP A 466 -6.04 -4.35 14.28
N LEU A 467 -5.76 -4.32 12.99
CA LEU A 467 -6.75 -4.12 11.92
C LEU A 467 -7.30 -5.44 11.37
N ALA A 468 -6.81 -6.60 11.83
CA ALA A 468 -7.27 -7.89 11.34
C ALA A 468 -8.77 -8.10 11.61
N GLY A 469 -9.47 -8.58 10.58
CA GLY A 469 -10.92 -8.82 10.65
C GLY A 469 -11.79 -7.57 10.57
N LEU A 470 -11.22 -6.36 10.49
CA LEU A 470 -12.00 -5.15 10.20
C LEU A 470 -12.39 -5.10 8.71
N LYS A 471 -13.66 -4.80 8.46
CA LYS A 471 -14.27 -4.69 7.13
C LYS A 471 -15.09 -3.41 7.04
N LEU A 472 -15.11 -2.79 5.87
CA LEU A 472 -15.94 -1.60 5.60
C LEU A 472 -17.40 -2.01 5.34
N GLY A 473 -18.36 -1.32 5.97
CA GLY A 473 -19.80 -1.59 5.87
C GLY A 473 -20.30 -2.70 6.81
N GLN A 474 -21.50 -3.24 6.59
CA GLN A 474 -22.06 -4.40 7.34
C GLN A 474 -21.74 -5.76 6.68
N GLN A 475 -21.81 -6.84 7.47
CA GLN A 475 -21.46 -8.22 7.06
C GLN A 475 -22.43 -8.82 6.03
N ALA A 476 -23.72 -8.52 6.12
CA ALA A 476 -24.75 -9.08 5.24
C ALA A 476 -25.48 -7.95 4.49
N THR A 477 -25.39 -7.95 3.17
CA THR A 477 -26.12 -7.03 2.28
C THR A 477 -26.69 -7.83 1.12
N ASP A 478 -27.90 -7.48 0.68
CA ASP A 478 -28.56 -8.19 -0.44
C ASP A 478 -27.80 -7.92 -1.75
N VAL A 479 -27.38 -6.67 -1.98
CA VAL A 479 -26.71 -6.26 -3.22
C VAL A 479 -25.48 -5.40 -2.95
N SER A 480 -24.42 -5.61 -3.73
CA SER A 480 -23.22 -4.77 -3.74
C SER A 480 -23.03 -4.19 -5.13
N ILE A 481 -23.02 -2.86 -5.25
CA ILE A 481 -22.79 -2.17 -6.52
C ILE A 481 -21.50 -1.37 -6.46
N VAL A 482 -20.71 -1.43 -7.53
CA VAL A 482 -19.50 -0.63 -7.73
C VAL A 482 -19.58 0.03 -9.10
N SER A 483 -19.42 1.35 -9.16
CA SER A 483 -19.50 2.12 -10.41
C SER A 483 -18.13 2.60 -10.86
N TRP A 484 -17.84 2.39 -12.15
CA TRP A 484 -16.65 2.86 -12.85
C TRP A 484 -17.00 3.94 -13.90
N ALA A 485 -18.24 4.45 -13.88
CA ALA A 485 -18.77 5.31 -14.93
C ALA A 485 -17.94 6.60 -15.15
N ASP A 486 -17.33 7.14 -14.11
CA ASP A 486 -16.60 8.41 -14.14
C ASP A 486 -15.12 8.27 -14.51
N GLU A 487 -14.65 7.05 -14.80
CA GLU A 487 -13.23 6.80 -15.06
C GLU A 487 -12.80 7.04 -16.51
N SER A 488 -13.76 7.25 -17.43
CA SER A 488 -13.49 7.54 -18.85
C SER A 488 -12.58 6.53 -19.54
N VAL A 489 -12.61 5.25 -19.14
CA VAL A 489 -11.68 4.22 -19.65
C VAL A 489 -11.81 4.04 -21.17
N TYR A 490 -13.00 4.24 -21.74
CA TYR A 490 -13.22 4.13 -23.19
C TYR A 490 -12.71 5.33 -24.00
N GLU A 491 -12.41 6.46 -23.35
CA GLU A 491 -11.91 7.68 -24.01
C GLU A 491 -10.38 7.68 -24.13
N LEU A 492 -9.71 6.74 -23.46
CA LEU A 492 -8.26 6.59 -23.48
C LEU A 492 -7.76 6.25 -24.89
N ASP A 493 -6.72 6.97 -25.30
CA ASP A 493 -6.01 6.79 -26.56
C ASP A 493 -4.62 6.22 -26.27
N TRP A 494 -4.37 5.01 -26.78
CA TRP A 494 -3.13 4.26 -26.55
C TRP A 494 -2.09 4.47 -27.66
N GLY A 495 -2.21 5.57 -28.43
CA GLY A 495 -1.29 5.94 -29.49
C GLY A 495 -1.73 5.46 -30.87
N GLN A 496 -0.98 5.82 -31.91
CA GLN A 496 -1.42 5.67 -33.31
C GLN A 496 -1.65 4.22 -33.73
N GLU A 497 -0.88 3.27 -33.19
CA GLU A 497 -0.93 1.85 -33.58
C GLU A 497 -2.07 1.08 -32.92
N ILE A 498 -2.52 1.50 -31.73
CA ILE A 498 -3.57 0.82 -30.96
C ILE A 498 -4.89 1.59 -31.04
N GLY A 499 -4.83 2.92 -30.97
CA GLY A 499 -5.98 3.81 -30.96
C GLY A 499 -6.74 3.78 -29.63
N ARG A 500 -8.06 4.01 -29.72
CA ARG A 500 -8.95 4.05 -28.56
C ARG A 500 -9.53 2.68 -28.22
N ASN A 501 -9.90 2.52 -26.95
CA ASN A 501 -10.61 1.34 -26.48
C ASN A 501 -11.95 1.14 -27.22
N ALA A 502 -12.28 -0.12 -27.55
CA ALA A 502 -13.57 -0.46 -28.14
C ALA A 502 -14.69 -0.33 -27.09
N GLY A 503 -15.76 0.41 -27.42
CA GLY A 503 -16.95 0.61 -26.58
C GLY A 503 -18.10 -0.35 -26.85
#